data_AF-A0A934HBN9-F1
#
_entry.id   AF-A0A934HBN9-F1
#
_cell.length_a   1.000
_cell.length_b   1.000
_cell.length_c   1.000
_cell.angle_alpha   90.00
_cell.angle_beta   90.00
_cell.angle_gamma   90.00
#
_symmetry.space_group_name_H-M   'P 1'
#
loop_
_entity.id
_entity.type
_entity.pdbx_description
1 polymer ?
#
loop_
_entity_poly.entity_id
_entity_poly.type
_entity_poly.pdbx_seq_one_letter_code
_entity_poly.pdbx_strand_id
1 'polypeptide(L)'
;MSLIGLVILLIALLVGGPVMAQGGGIYETNCNGLSEADCQILKDSAQMTQSIHSFTIPAWAIDLSLEAGPESIMVEGSGSATVVLPEFLTAWASEMPAMTSPTDYAPVISLLQQIDVAFVERLLAETGLQLTIDNAALQAPGQTLSGGADVIFKDSSLYVRLDSPTGADAWFGEPVEMTDTDREDLMQSLEEMLTQLQSEEFQESLAQMSELTGAYDEIITLVNKYISTTRNADAELMGQTMYTFTTTFDVKGLLADPELPGIVLRLLQNPAMAALDMDTEDMENLNETQVQFVLMTANLLIK
;
A
#
# COMPACT_ATOMS: atom_id res chain seq x y z
N MET A 1 -14.54 12.84 10.94
CA MET A 1 -14.49 11.61 10.12
C MET A 1 -15.80 10.88 10.38
N SER A 2 -16.62 10.58 9.36
CA SER A 2 -17.86 9.82 9.56
C SER A 2 -17.54 8.35 9.87
N LEU A 3 -18.44 7.65 10.58
CA LEU A 3 -18.30 6.22 10.87
C LEU A 3 -18.08 5.40 9.59
N ILE A 4 -18.86 5.71 8.55
CA ILE A 4 -18.73 5.11 7.21
C ILE A 4 -17.33 5.36 6.63
N GLY A 5 -16.78 6.56 6.77
CA GLY A 5 -15.43 6.88 6.29
C GLY A 5 -14.34 6.07 7.01
N LEU A 6 -14.48 5.84 8.32
CA LEU A 6 -13.58 4.97 9.08
C LEU A 6 -13.69 3.51 8.62
N VAL A 7 -14.91 3.01 8.43
CA VAL A 7 -15.15 1.63 7.97
C VAL A 7 -14.56 1.42 6.57
N ILE A 8 -14.77 2.35 5.64
CA ILE A 8 -14.20 2.27 4.28
C ILE A 8 -12.68 2.30 4.34
N LEU A 9 -12.08 3.17 5.15
CA LEU A 9 -10.63 3.22 5.33
C LEU A 9 -10.08 1.89 5.87
N LEU A 10 -10.75 1.30 6.87
CA LEU A 10 -10.37 0.00 7.42
C LEU A 10 -10.49 -1.09 6.35
N ILE A 11 -11.59 -1.16 5.61
CA ILE A 11 -11.75 -2.13 4.51
C ILE A 11 -10.67 -1.93 3.45
N ALA A 12 -10.36 -0.69 3.06
CA ALA A 12 -9.31 -0.40 2.08
C ALA A 12 -7.91 -0.84 2.57
N LEU A 13 -7.59 -0.62 3.86
CA LEU A 13 -6.37 -1.12 4.48
C LEU A 13 -6.33 -2.66 4.52
N LEU A 14 -7.48 -3.30 4.75
CA LEU A 14 -7.62 -4.75 4.82
C LEU A 14 -7.55 -5.44 3.46
N VAL A 15 -7.92 -4.78 2.37
CA VAL A 15 -7.80 -5.31 1.00
C VAL A 15 -6.41 -5.01 0.42
N GLY A 16 -5.81 -3.86 0.76
CA GLY A 16 -4.47 -3.50 0.32
C GLY A 16 -3.33 -4.26 1.02
N GLY A 17 -3.51 -4.64 2.29
CA GLY A 17 -2.51 -5.35 3.09
C GLY A 17 -2.15 -6.76 2.60
N PRO A 18 -3.14 -7.65 2.32
CA PRO A 18 -2.88 -9.02 1.87
C PRO A 18 -2.23 -9.08 0.49
N VAL A 19 -2.57 -8.16 -0.42
CA VAL A 19 -1.99 -8.10 -1.77
C VAL A 19 -0.48 -7.84 -1.72
N MET A 20 -0.01 -7.10 -0.71
CA MET A 20 1.41 -6.80 -0.50
C MET A 20 2.14 -7.86 0.35
N ALA A 21 1.40 -8.71 1.07
CA ALA A 21 1.96 -9.62 2.07
C ALA A 21 1.92 -11.10 1.69
N GLN A 22 1.12 -11.53 0.70
CA GLN A 22 1.08 -12.93 0.28
C GLN A 22 2.37 -13.34 -0.45
N GLY A 23 3.29 -13.98 0.28
CA GLY A 23 4.52 -14.61 -0.23
C GLY A 23 4.27 -15.88 -1.05
N GLY A 24 3.22 -15.88 -1.88
CA GLY A 24 2.71 -17.04 -2.60
C GLY A 24 1.93 -16.65 -3.86
N GLY A 25 2.54 -15.83 -4.71
CA GLY A 25 2.02 -15.41 -6.03
C GLY A 25 2.83 -14.21 -6.54
N ILE A 26 3.04 -14.12 -7.87
CA ILE A 26 3.66 -13.08 -8.75
C ILE A 26 4.86 -12.27 -8.21
N TYR A 27 4.83 -11.83 -6.96
CA TYR A 27 5.90 -11.21 -6.18
C TYR A 27 6.63 -12.24 -5.30
N GLU A 28 7.29 -13.22 -5.93
CA GLU A 28 8.14 -14.15 -5.19
C GLU A 28 9.35 -13.40 -4.59
N THR A 29 9.71 -13.69 -3.33
CA THR A 29 10.87 -13.06 -2.68
C THR A 29 12.14 -13.34 -3.49
N ASN A 30 12.70 -12.29 -4.10
CA ASN A 30 13.93 -12.42 -4.89
C ASN A 30 15.12 -12.74 -3.98
N CYS A 31 15.62 -13.97 -4.11
CA CYS A 31 16.73 -14.51 -3.33
C CYS A 31 18.06 -14.55 -4.09
N ASN A 32 18.16 -13.86 -5.23
CA ASN A 32 19.41 -13.81 -5.99
C ASN A 32 20.56 -13.29 -5.12
N GLY A 33 21.65 -14.06 -5.03
CA GLY A 33 22.82 -13.71 -4.22
C GLY A 33 22.81 -14.22 -2.78
N LEU A 34 21.72 -14.85 -2.31
CA LEU A 34 21.61 -15.40 -0.97
C LEU A 34 21.86 -16.91 -0.91
N SER A 35 22.27 -17.38 0.28
CA SER A 35 22.23 -18.80 0.60
C SER A 35 20.78 -19.28 0.75
N GLU A 36 20.54 -20.59 0.66
CA GLU A 36 19.20 -21.16 0.88
C GLU A 36 18.66 -20.82 2.29
N ALA A 37 19.53 -20.85 3.31
CA ALA A 37 19.18 -20.49 4.68
C ALA A 37 18.81 -18.99 4.81
N ASP A 38 19.57 -18.09 4.17
CA ASP A 38 19.28 -16.66 4.19
C ASP A 38 18.01 -16.30 3.41
N CYS A 39 17.79 -16.98 2.28
CA CYS A 39 16.54 -16.86 1.52
C CYS A 39 15.34 -17.32 2.37
N GLN A 40 15.49 -18.41 3.12
CA GLN A 40 14.45 -18.88 4.01
C GLN A 40 14.15 -17.86 5.12
N ILE A 41 15.15 -17.17 5.68
CA ILE A 41 14.92 -16.08 6.64
C ILE A 41 14.05 -14.97 6.05
N LEU A 42 14.31 -14.56 4.80
CA LEU A 42 13.48 -13.53 4.15
C LEU A 42 12.06 -14.02 3.86
N LYS A 43 11.91 -15.27 3.40
CA LYS A 43 10.59 -15.90 3.18
C LYS A 43 9.81 -16.04 4.49
N ASP A 44 10.46 -16.50 5.55
CA ASP A 44 9.89 -16.62 6.89
C ASP A 44 9.52 -15.25 7.44
N SER A 45 10.34 -14.22 7.22
CA SER A 45 10.04 -12.84 7.62
C SER A 45 8.81 -12.30 6.89
N ALA A 46 8.72 -12.52 5.57
CA ALA A 46 7.55 -12.14 4.78
C ALA A 46 6.30 -12.90 5.24
N GLN A 47 6.40 -14.20 5.53
CA GLN A 47 5.30 -14.97 6.10
C GLN A 47 4.93 -14.51 7.51
N MET A 48 5.90 -14.16 8.35
CA MET A 48 5.64 -13.61 9.68
C MET A 48 4.90 -12.28 9.60
N THR A 49 5.16 -11.45 8.58
CA THR A 49 4.38 -10.22 8.36
C THR A 49 2.89 -10.48 8.06
N GLN A 50 2.53 -11.66 7.55
CA GLN A 50 1.13 -12.07 7.34
C GLN A 50 0.39 -12.37 8.64
N SER A 51 1.13 -12.68 9.71
CA SER A 51 0.60 -12.96 11.06
C SER A 51 0.63 -11.75 11.99
N ILE A 52 0.88 -10.53 11.46
CA ILE A 52 0.91 -9.33 12.28
C ILE A 52 -0.51 -8.97 12.72
N HIS A 53 -0.80 -9.22 13.99
CA HIS A 53 -2.02 -8.78 14.66
C HIS A 53 -1.89 -7.39 15.28
N SER A 54 -0.68 -6.85 15.37
CA SER A 54 -0.45 -5.50 15.84
C SER A 54 0.80 -4.89 15.23
N PHE A 55 0.71 -3.67 14.73
CA PHE A 55 1.87 -2.92 14.28
C PHE A 55 1.94 -1.57 14.99
N THR A 56 3.16 -1.12 15.27
CA THR A 56 3.43 0.18 15.87
C THR A 56 4.33 0.98 14.94
N ILE A 57 3.88 2.17 14.58
CA ILE A 57 4.68 3.22 13.93
C ILE A 57 5.26 4.06 15.07
N PRO A 58 6.56 3.89 15.40
CA PRO A 58 7.14 4.54 16.57
C PRO A 58 7.27 6.05 16.40
N ALA A 59 7.37 6.52 15.16
CA ALA A 59 7.37 7.94 14.82
C ALA A 59 6.82 8.15 13.40
N TRP A 60 5.93 9.13 13.24
CA TRP A 60 5.52 9.70 11.95
C TRP A 60 5.70 11.21 12.02
N ALA A 61 5.93 11.83 10.85
CA ALA A 61 6.00 13.28 10.72
C ALA A 61 5.43 13.71 9.36
N ILE A 62 4.78 14.86 9.34
CA ILE A 62 4.19 15.49 8.15
C ILE A 62 4.62 16.96 8.16
N ASP A 63 5.08 17.45 7.02
CA ASP A 63 5.34 18.86 6.77
C ASP A 63 4.72 19.19 5.41
N LEU A 64 3.72 20.06 5.41
CA LEU A 64 2.97 20.47 4.23
C LEU A 64 2.94 21.98 4.14
N SER A 65 3.51 22.53 3.08
CA SER A 65 3.39 23.94 2.72
C SER A 65 2.39 24.09 1.57
N LEU A 66 1.30 24.80 1.84
CA LEU A 66 0.25 25.12 0.89
C LEU A 66 0.36 26.60 0.52
N GLU A 67 0.67 26.88 -0.75
CA GLU A 67 0.70 28.24 -1.28
C GLU A 67 -0.65 28.57 -1.94
N ALA A 68 -1.34 29.59 -1.44
CA ALA A 68 -2.58 30.10 -2.01
C ALA A 68 -2.46 31.62 -2.26
N GLY A 69 -1.79 31.99 -3.35
CA GLY A 69 -1.54 33.40 -3.69
C GLY A 69 -0.38 34.00 -2.88
N PRO A 70 -0.49 35.23 -2.31
CA PRO A 70 0.57 35.82 -1.49
C PRO A 70 0.67 35.22 -0.08
N GLU A 71 -0.21 34.27 0.25
CA GLU A 71 -0.31 33.65 1.57
C GLU A 71 0.18 32.19 1.52
N SER A 72 1.01 31.83 2.49
CA SER A 72 1.48 30.46 2.72
C SER A 72 0.86 29.92 4.00
N ILE A 73 0.29 28.72 3.92
CA ILE A 73 -0.15 27.95 5.08
C ILE A 73 0.85 26.80 5.27
N MET A 74 1.44 26.68 6.45
CA MET A 74 2.27 25.54 6.82
C MET A 74 1.51 24.65 7.80
N VAL A 75 1.52 23.35 7.55
CA VAL A 75 1.01 22.30 8.44
C VAL A 75 2.17 21.38 8.80
N GLU A 76 2.54 21.37 10.07
CA GLU A 76 3.52 20.44 10.63
C GLU A 76 2.80 19.48 11.58
N GLY A 77 3.21 18.22 11.58
CA GLY A 77 2.63 17.20 12.45
C GLY A 77 3.67 16.14 12.78
N SER A 78 3.68 15.62 14.00
CA SER A 78 4.47 14.46 14.37
C SER A 78 3.80 13.66 15.47
N GLY A 79 4.13 12.38 15.56
CA GLY A 79 3.55 11.52 16.57
C GLY A 79 3.93 10.06 16.44
N SER A 80 3.15 9.18 17.06
CA SER A 80 3.26 7.73 16.93
C SER A 80 1.89 7.11 16.68
N ALA A 81 1.85 5.88 16.17
CA ALA A 81 0.59 5.16 15.99
C ALA A 81 0.77 3.68 16.33
N THR A 82 -0.28 3.05 16.85
CA THR A 82 -0.37 1.60 17.03
C THR A 82 -1.73 1.15 16.53
N VAL A 83 -1.74 0.07 15.76
CA VAL A 83 -2.96 -0.58 15.32
C VAL A 83 -2.91 -2.03 15.78
N VAL A 84 -4.03 -2.50 16.30
CA VAL A 84 -4.28 -3.87 16.70
C VAL A 84 -5.44 -4.36 15.85
N LEU A 85 -5.14 -5.35 15.00
CA LEU A 85 -6.10 -5.97 14.11
C LEU A 85 -6.74 -7.19 14.80
N PRO A 86 -8.05 -7.38 14.65
CA PRO A 86 -8.74 -8.58 15.11
C PRO A 86 -8.12 -9.88 14.58
N GLU A 87 -8.06 -10.93 15.41
CA GLU A 87 -7.54 -12.24 14.99
C GLU A 87 -8.37 -12.84 13.85
N PHE A 88 -9.69 -12.62 13.84
CA PHE A 88 -10.56 -13.16 12.79
C PHE A 88 -10.21 -12.64 11.40
N LEU A 89 -9.61 -11.45 11.29
CA LEU A 89 -9.18 -10.91 10.01
C LEU A 89 -8.05 -11.71 9.40
N THR A 90 -7.14 -12.25 10.21
CA THR A 90 -6.06 -13.09 9.70
C THR A 90 -6.60 -14.43 9.19
N ALA A 91 -7.58 -15.01 9.91
CA ALA A 91 -8.28 -16.20 9.45
C ALA A 91 -9.03 -15.92 8.14
N TRP A 92 -9.79 -14.84 8.08
CA TRP A 92 -10.52 -14.41 6.88
C TRP A 92 -9.59 -14.11 5.69
N ALA A 93 -8.49 -13.39 5.90
CA ALA A 93 -7.50 -13.12 4.87
C ALA A 93 -6.79 -14.40 4.39
N SER A 94 -6.61 -15.40 5.26
CA SER A 94 -6.04 -16.69 4.88
C SER A 94 -6.97 -17.57 4.03
N GLU A 95 -8.27 -17.25 4.02
CA GLU A 95 -9.25 -17.90 3.13
C GLU A 95 -9.19 -17.34 1.71
N MET A 96 -8.51 -16.20 1.49
CA MET A 96 -8.33 -15.62 0.17
C MET A 96 -7.54 -16.59 -0.73
N PRO A 97 -8.12 -17.03 -1.86
CA PRO A 97 -7.36 -17.82 -2.84
C PRO A 97 -6.14 -17.05 -3.32
N ALA A 98 -5.05 -17.76 -3.61
CA ALA A 98 -3.86 -17.15 -4.19
C ALA A 98 -4.23 -16.43 -5.50
N MET A 99 -3.76 -15.19 -5.62
CA MET A 99 -3.90 -14.43 -6.86
C MET A 99 -3.06 -15.12 -7.95
N THR A 100 -3.73 -15.63 -8.99
CA THR A 100 -3.05 -16.33 -10.10
C THR A 100 -2.56 -15.37 -11.18
N SER A 101 -3.12 -14.16 -11.23
CA SER A 101 -2.78 -13.08 -12.15
C SER A 101 -3.02 -11.73 -11.43
N PRO A 102 -2.22 -10.67 -11.69
CA PRO A 102 -2.47 -9.35 -11.11
C PRO A 102 -3.76 -8.70 -11.64
N THR A 103 -4.40 -9.30 -12.63
CA THR A 103 -5.66 -8.86 -13.24
C THR A 103 -6.84 -9.79 -12.95
N ASP A 104 -6.61 -10.90 -12.25
CA ASP A 104 -7.69 -11.77 -11.78
C ASP A 104 -8.19 -11.28 -10.41
N TYR A 105 -9.20 -10.41 -10.43
CA TYR A 105 -9.81 -9.87 -9.21
C TYR A 105 -10.93 -10.77 -8.66
N ALA A 106 -11.22 -11.93 -9.26
CA ALA A 106 -12.26 -12.82 -8.76
C ALA A 106 -12.05 -13.26 -7.29
N PRO A 107 -10.81 -13.58 -6.84
CA PRO A 107 -10.54 -13.85 -5.42
C PRO A 107 -10.86 -12.66 -4.51
N VAL A 108 -10.54 -11.43 -4.94
CA VAL A 108 -10.82 -10.20 -4.18
C VAL A 108 -12.32 -9.94 -4.10
N ILE A 109 -13.04 -10.06 -5.22
CA ILE A 109 -14.50 -9.88 -5.28
C ILE A 109 -15.20 -10.91 -4.40
N SER A 110 -14.77 -12.18 -4.45
CA SER A 110 -15.32 -13.24 -3.60
C SER A 110 -15.09 -12.98 -2.11
N LEU A 111 -13.99 -12.32 -1.76
CA LEU A 111 -13.67 -11.96 -0.37
C LEU A 111 -14.53 -10.76 0.08
N LEU A 112 -14.66 -9.73 -0.76
CA LEU A 112 -15.50 -8.56 -0.49
C LEU A 112 -16.98 -8.92 -0.32
N GLN A 113 -17.48 -9.92 -1.04
CA GLN A 113 -18.85 -10.44 -0.89
C GLN A 113 -19.16 -11.04 0.50
N GLN A 114 -18.13 -11.36 1.28
CA GLN A 114 -18.30 -11.86 2.65
C GLN A 114 -18.40 -10.73 3.67
N ILE A 115 -18.11 -9.49 3.27
CA ILE A 115 -18.23 -8.33 4.14
C ILE A 115 -19.71 -7.96 4.23
N ASP A 116 -20.30 -8.20 5.40
CA ASP A 116 -21.64 -7.76 5.75
C ASP A 116 -21.61 -6.85 7.00
N VAL A 117 -22.79 -6.44 7.45
CA VAL A 117 -22.95 -5.62 8.65
C VAL A 117 -22.32 -6.29 9.88
N ALA A 118 -22.50 -7.61 10.04
CA ALA A 118 -21.99 -8.33 11.20
C ALA A 118 -20.45 -8.41 11.19
N PHE A 119 -19.85 -8.58 10.01
CA PHE A 119 -18.41 -8.51 9.81
C PHE A 119 -17.86 -7.15 10.25
N VAL A 120 -18.50 -6.06 9.80
CA VAL A 120 -18.07 -4.69 10.13
C VAL A 120 -18.26 -4.38 11.62
N GLU A 121 -19.36 -4.80 12.23
CA GLU A 121 -19.57 -4.64 13.67
C GLU A 121 -18.51 -5.37 14.49
N ARG A 122 -18.17 -6.60 14.07
CA ARG A 122 -17.11 -7.38 14.70
C ARG A 122 -15.74 -6.72 14.52
N LEU A 123 -15.47 -6.21 13.33
CA LEU A 123 -14.25 -5.45 13.02
C LEU A 123 -14.11 -4.25 13.95
N LEU A 124 -15.16 -3.43 14.09
CA LEU A 124 -15.16 -2.25 14.96
C LEU A 124 -15.01 -2.62 16.44
N ALA A 125 -15.62 -3.72 16.87
CA ALA A 125 -15.55 -4.17 18.27
C ALA A 125 -14.16 -4.69 18.65
N GLU A 126 -13.49 -5.40 17.74
CA GLU A 126 -12.21 -6.07 18.03
C GLU A 126 -10.97 -5.24 17.61
N THR A 127 -11.13 -4.19 16.79
CA THR A 127 -10.02 -3.33 16.35
C THR A 127 -9.61 -2.36 17.44
N GLY A 128 -8.30 -2.28 17.67
CA GLY A 128 -7.68 -1.22 18.46
C GLY A 128 -6.88 -0.28 17.57
N LEU A 129 -7.06 1.02 17.72
CA LEU A 129 -6.21 2.04 17.11
C LEU A 129 -5.81 3.03 18.19
N GLN A 130 -4.53 3.36 18.23
CA GLN A 130 -4.00 4.45 19.03
C GLN A 130 -3.17 5.34 18.10
N LEU A 131 -3.48 6.63 18.07
CA LEU A 131 -2.73 7.65 17.37
C LEU A 131 -2.36 8.72 18.39
N THR A 132 -1.08 8.87 18.64
CA THR A 132 -0.54 9.98 19.43
C THR A 132 -0.03 11.03 18.46
N ILE A 133 -0.47 12.27 18.64
CA ILE A 133 0.00 13.46 17.96
C ILE A 133 0.79 14.24 19.00
N ASP A 134 2.12 14.11 18.96
CA ASP A 134 3.02 14.80 19.89
C ASP A 134 3.02 16.31 19.64
N ASN A 135 2.92 16.70 18.37
CA ASN A 135 2.83 18.08 17.95
C ASN A 135 2.07 18.16 16.63
N ALA A 136 1.04 19.00 16.55
CA ALA A 136 0.49 19.48 15.30
C ALA A 136 0.49 21.00 15.33
N ALA A 137 1.05 21.64 14.29
CA ALA A 137 1.10 23.07 14.15
C ALA A 137 0.53 23.50 12.79
N LEU A 138 -0.43 24.42 12.82
CA LEU A 138 -0.95 25.12 11.65
C LEU A 138 -0.49 26.57 11.74
N GLN A 139 0.37 26.97 10.80
CA GLN A 139 0.83 28.34 10.64
C GLN A 139 0.08 28.97 9.46
N ALA A 140 -0.75 29.97 9.74
CA ALA A 140 -1.47 30.75 8.74
C ALA A 140 -1.20 32.26 8.96
N PRO A 141 -1.43 33.12 7.96
CA PRO A 141 -1.25 34.57 8.12
C PRO A 141 -2.06 35.12 9.30
N GLY A 142 -1.36 35.64 10.31
CA GLY A 142 -1.98 36.22 11.51
C GLY A 142 -2.44 35.22 12.58
N GLN A 143 -2.25 33.91 12.38
CA GLN A 143 -2.62 32.89 13.36
C GLN A 143 -1.69 31.67 13.32
N THR A 144 -1.18 31.29 14.50
CA THR A 144 -0.55 29.98 14.71
C THR A 144 -1.40 29.18 15.68
N LEU A 145 -1.81 27.99 15.26
CA LEU A 145 -2.44 27.00 16.13
C LEU A 145 -1.45 25.87 16.35
N SER A 146 -1.24 25.45 17.59
CA SER A 146 -0.38 24.32 17.91
C SER A 146 -0.96 23.53 19.08
N GLY A 147 -0.86 22.20 19.03
CA GLY A 147 -1.25 21.35 20.16
C GLY A 147 -0.94 19.89 19.92
N GLY A 148 -0.97 19.11 21.00
CA GLY A 148 -0.95 17.66 20.96
C GLY A 148 -2.35 17.08 21.16
N ALA A 149 -2.51 15.82 20.74
CA ALA A 149 -3.69 15.04 21.02
C ALA A 149 -3.37 13.56 21.04
N ASP A 150 -4.10 12.78 21.84
CA ASP A 150 -4.12 11.33 21.68
C ASP A 150 -5.51 10.90 21.27
N VAL A 151 -5.57 10.02 20.29
CA VAL A 151 -6.80 9.41 19.82
C VAL A 151 -6.67 7.91 20.04
N ILE A 152 -7.63 7.33 20.73
CA ILE A 152 -7.73 5.88 20.91
C ILE A 152 -9.10 5.45 20.42
N PHE A 153 -9.14 4.51 19.49
CA PHE A 153 -10.35 3.76 19.16
C PHE A 153 -10.22 2.35 19.71
N LYS A 154 -11.16 1.95 20.57
CA LYS A 154 -11.20 0.61 21.15
C LYS A 154 -12.60 0.29 21.68
N ASP A 155 -13.00 -0.98 21.59
CA ASP A 155 -14.28 -1.47 22.10
C ASP A 155 -15.46 -0.63 21.56
N SER A 156 -15.43 -0.35 20.26
CA SER A 156 -16.37 0.54 19.55
C SER A 156 -16.52 1.93 20.19
N SER A 157 -15.47 2.47 20.81
CA SER A 157 -15.49 3.78 21.43
C SER A 157 -14.30 4.62 20.96
N LEU A 158 -14.55 5.88 20.63
CA LEU A 158 -13.50 6.83 20.27
C LEU A 158 -13.20 7.72 21.47
N TYR A 159 -11.97 7.64 21.96
CA TYR A 159 -11.43 8.45 23.02
C TYR A 159 -10.45 9.47 22.45
N VAL A 160 -10.59 10.72 22.85
CA VAL A 160 -9.69 11.81 22.48
C VAL A 160 -9.20 12.48 23.76
N ARG A 161 -7.88 12.55 23.92
CA ARG A 161 -7.21 13.42 24.88
C ARG A 161 -6.75 14.66 24.14
N LEU A 162 -7.11 15.83 24.66
CA LEU A 162 -6.60 17.11 24.19
C LEU A 162 -5.82 17.77 25.31
N ASP A 163 -4.72 18.43 24.95
CA ASP A 163 -3.97 19.22 25.90
C ASP A 163 -4.81 20.41 26.40
N SER A 164 -5.13 20.42 27.69
CA SER A 164 -5.84 21.54 28.31
C SER A 164 -4.86 22.68 28.63
N PRO A 165 -5.23 23.96 28.36
CA PRO A 165 -4.48 25.12 28.83
C PRO A 165 -4.34 25.19 30.36
N THR A 166 -5.16 24.45 31.10
CA THR A 166 -5.13 24.40 32.57
C THR A 166 -4.27 23.24 33.12
N GLY A 167 -3.68 22.40 32.25
CA GLY A 167 -2.89 21.23 32.64
C GLY A 167 -3.72 20.07 33.21
N ALA A 168 -5.04 20.11 33.08
CA ALA A 168 -5.91 19.00 33.46
C ALA A 168 -6.05 18.03 32.28
N ASP A 169 -5.49 16.82 32.42
CA ASP A 169 -5.69 15.73 31.46
C ASP A 169 -7.15 15.27 31.50
N ALA A 170 -7.90 15.54 30.42
CA ALA A 170 -9.24 15.04 30.25
C ALA A 170 -9.31 14.16 29.00
N TRP A 171 -9.76 12.92 29.20
CA TRP A 171 -10.20 12.07 28.11
C TRP A 171 -11.67 12.32 27.85
N PHE A 172 -11.99 12.64 26.61
CA PHE A 172 -13.35 12.70 26.10
C PHE A 172 -13.58 11.44 25.31
N GLY A 173 -14.71 10.77 25.48
CA GLY A 173 -15.03 9.64 24.63
C GLY A 173 -16.50 9.34 24.61
N GLU A 174 -16.97 8.94 23.44
CA GLU A 174 -18.34 8.49 23.24
C GLU A 174 -18.31 7.12 22.55
N PRO A 175 -19.22 6.21 22.95
CA PRO A 175 -19.42 4.98 22.21
C PRO A 175 -19.88 5.33 20.79
N VAL A 176 -19.27 4.65 19.85
CA VAL A 176 -19.62 4.68 18.44
C VAL A 176 -20.65 3.58 18.22
N GLU A 177 -21.91 3.97 18.23
CA GLU A 177 -23.02 3.07 17.92
C GLU A 177 -23.36 3.16 16.44
N MET A 178 -23.48 2.01 15.77
CA MET A 178 -23.91 1.93 14.39
C MET A 178 -25.44 1.93 14.35
N THR A 179 -26.01 3.06 13.95
CA THR A 179 -27.47 3.22 13.86
C THR A 179 -28.04 2.39 12.73
N ASP A 180 -29.37 2.19 12.72
CA ASP A 180 -30.03 1.49 11.61
C ASP A 180 -29.78 2.18 10.26
N THR A 181 -29.75 3.53 10.25
CA THR A 181 -29.39 4.31 9.06
C THR A 181 -27.95 4.05 8.62
N ASP A 182 -26.99 4.01 9.56
CA ASP A 182 -25.59 3.72 9.22
C ASP A 182 -25.42 2.32 8.62
N ARG A 183 -26.21 1.34 9.10
CA ARG A 183 -26.22 -0.04 8.57
C ARG A 183 -26.75 -0.07 7.14
N GLU A 184 -27.86 0.62 6.88
CA GLU A 184 -28.46 0.73 5.54
C GLU A 184 -27.50 1.40 4.56
N ASP A 185 -26.92 2.54 4.95
CA ASP A 185 -25.96 3.30 4.14
C ASP A 185 -24.69 2.50 3.84
N LEU A 186 -24.18 1.75 4.83
CA LEU A 186 -23.04 0.85 4.65
C LEU A 186 -23.34 -0.26 3.66
N MET A 187 -24.50 -0.92 3.79
CA MET A 187 -24.90 -1.98 2.87
C MET A 187 -25.05 -1.45 1.43
N GLN A 188 -25.69 -0.29 1.28
CA GLN A 188 -25.80 0.35 -0.03
C GLN A 188 -24.41 0.65 -0.62
N SER A 189 -23.50 1.21 0.18
CA SER A 189 -22.14 1.53 -0.27
C SER A 189 -21.35 0.28 -0.69
N LEU A 190 -21.50 -0.83 0.04
CA LEU A 190 -20.87 -2.10 -0.31
C LEU A 190 -21.46 -2.70 -1.60
N GLU A 191 -22.78 -2.61 -1.78
CA GLU A 191 -23.46 -3.08 -2.99
C GLU A 191 -23.06 -2.25 -4.22
N GLU A 192 -22.99 -0.93 -4.09
CA GLU A 192 -22.52 -0.02 -5.15
C GLU A 192 -21.07 -0.32 -5.53
N MET A 193 -20.19 -0.52 -4.55
CA MET A 193 -18.79 -0.90 -4.78
C MET A 193 -18.66 -2.24 -5.49
N LEU A 194 -19.39 -3.27 -5.03
CA LEU A 194 -19.39 -4.59 -5.66
C LEU A 194 -19.93 -4.52 -7.09
N THR A 195 -20.99 -3.74 -7.32
CA THR A 195 -21.57 -3.51 -8.65
C THR A 195 -20.55 -2.85 -9.57
N GLN A 196 -19.80 -1.85 -9.08
CA GLN A 196 -18.76 -1.20 -9.85
C GLN A 196 -17.62 -2.17 -10.20
N LEU A 197 -17.15 -2.98 -9.26
CA LEU A 197 -16.10 -3.99 -9.49
C LEU A 197 -16.56 -5.11 -10.46
N GLN A 198 -17.86 -5.35 -10.54
CA GLN A 198 -18.46 -6.31 -11.47
C GLN A 198 -18.95 -5.67 -12.77
N SER A 199 -18.83 -4.36 -12.91
CA SER A 199 -19.30 -3.64 -14.09
C SER A 199 -18.51 -4.06 -15.34
N GLU A 200 -19.19 -4.09 -16.49
CA GLU A 200 -18.54 -4.37 -17.78
C GLU A 200 -17.39 -3.38 -18.04
N GLU A 201 -17.55 -2.11 -17.70
CA GLU A 201 -16.52 -1.08 -17.83
C GLU A 201 -15.25 -1.40 -17.02
N PHE A 202 -15.41 -1.82 -15.75
CA PHE A 202 -14.27 -2.21 -14.93
C PHE A 202 -13.62 -3.50 -15.45
N GLN A 203 -14.42 -4.48 -15.88
CA GLN A 203 -13.91 -5.72 -16.46
C GLN A 203 -13.18 -5.49 -17.79
N GLU A 204 -13.65 -4.55 -18.62
CA GLU A 204 -12.95 -4.11 -19.83
C GLU A 204 -11.63 -3.40 -19.49
N SER A 205 -11.62 -2.54 -18.48
CA SER A 205 -10.38 -1.91 -17.98
C SER A 205 -9.38 -2.96 -17.46
N LEU A 206 -9.84 -3.97 -16.72
CA LEU A 206 -9.01 -5.08 -16.28
C LEU A 206 -8.51 -5.94 -17.43
N ALA A 207 -9.33 -6.19 -18.45
CA ALA A 207 -8.92 -6.92 -19.65
C ALA A 207 -7.80 -6.18 -20.38
N GLN A 208 -7.90 -4.85 -20.52
CA GLN A 208 -6.84 -4.00 -21.07
C GLN A 208 -5.56 -4.07 -20.24
N MET A 209 -5.67 -3.99 -18.90
CA MET A 209 -4.51 -4.20 -18.02
C MET A 209 -3.93 -5.62 -18.14
N SER A 210 -4.77 -6.62 -18.41
CA SER A 210 -4.33 -8.01 -18.56
C SER A 210 -3.52 -8.21 -19.83
N GLU A 211 -3.81 -7.45 -20.89
CA GLU A 211 -3.01 -7.43 -22.11
C GLU A 211 -1.61 -6.83 -21.88
N LEU A 212 -1.47 -5.91 -20.92
CA LEU A 212 -0.17 -5.38 -20.48
C LEU A 212 0.60 -6.33 -19.55
N THR A 213 -0.10 -7.24 -18.88
CA THR A 213 0.49 -8.11 -17.85
C THR A 213 1.60 -8.99 -18.40
N GLY A 214 1.44 -9.57 -19.59
CA GLY A 214 2.48 -10.40 -20.19
C GLY A 214 3.78 -9.62 -20.50
N ALA A 215 3.67 -8.39 -20.99
CA ALA A 215 4.84 -7.53 -21.21
C ALA A 215 5.46 -7.07 -19.87
N TYR A 216 4.62 -6.83 -18.86
CA TYR A 216 5.04 -6.46 -17.52
C TYR A 216 5.79 -7.60 -16.80
N ASP A 217 5.32 -8.84 -16.92
CA ASP A 217 5.98 -10.03 -16.35
C ASP A 217 7.37 -10.24 -16.96
N GLU A 218 7.52 -10.00 -18.26
CA GLU A 218 8.83 -10.06 -18.92
C GLU A 218 9.78 -8.96 -18.42
N ILE A 219 9.28 -7.73 -18.22
CA ILE A 219 10.06 -6.63 -17.62
C ILE A 219 10.47 -6.99 -16.19
N ILE A 220 9.53 -7.47 -15.36
CA ILE A 220 9.82 -7.88 -13.98
C ILE A 220 10.87 -8.99 -13.96
N THR A 221 10.71 -10.01 -14.81
CA THR A 221 11.66 -11.12 -14.92
C THR A 221 13.05 -10.62 -15.27
N LEU A 222 13.15 -9.71 -16.24
CA LEU A 222 14.42 -9.11 -16.63
C LEU A 222 15.01 -8.24 -15.51
N VAL A 223 14.21 -7.37 -14.89
CA VAL A 223 14.64 -6.52 -13.77
C VAL A 223 15.15 -7.37 -12.60
N ASN A 224 14.47 -8.47 -12.28
CA ASN A 224 14.84 -9.37 -11.19
C ASN A 224 16.23 -10.01 -11.36
N LYS A 225 16.71 -10.20 -12.59
CA LYS A 225 18.07 -10.67 -12.90
C LYS A 225 19.15 -9.69 -12.44
N TYR A 226 18.81 -8.40 -12.39
CA TYR A 226 19.71 -7.31 -12.00
C TYR A 226 19.52 -6.83 -10.57
N ILE A 227 18.56 -7.40 -9.85
CA ILE A 227 18.40 -7.26 -8.42
C ILE A 227 19.19 -8.38 -7.75
N SER A 228 20.10 -8.00 -6.84
CA SER A 228 20.87 -8.94 -6.02
C SER A 228 20.74 -8.53 -4.56
N THR A 229 20.56 -9.51 -3.69
CA THR A 229 20.49 -9.31 -2.25
C THR A 229 21.66 -10.02 -1.58
N THR A 230 22.29 -9.34 -0.62
CA THR A 230 23.42 -9.86 0.14
C THR A 230 23.13 -9.83 1.62
N ARG A 231 23.54 -10.89 2.33
CA ARG A 231 23.46 -10.95 3.79
C ARG A 231 24.60 -10.14 4.39
N ASN A 232 24.25 -9.19 5.25
CA ASN A 232 25.22 -8.41 6.03
C ASN A 232 25.36 -8.98 7.45
N ALA A 233 26.31 -8.40 8.19
CA ALA A 233 26.50 -8.70 9.61
C ALA A 233 25.29 -8.27 10.44
N ASP A 234 24.80 -9.19 11.29
CA ASP A 234 23.65 -8.95 12.17
C ASP A 234 23.84 -7.67 13.00
N ALA A 235 22.74 -6.94 13.16
CA ALA A 235 22.69 -5.75 13.99
C ALA A 235 21.98 -6.05 15.31
N GLU A 236 22.32 -5.34 16.39
CA GLU A 236 21.48 -5.33 17.58
C GLU A 236 20.57 -4.09 17.58
N LEU A 237 19.28 -4.31 17.76
CA LEU A 237 18.30 -3.25 17.99
C LEU A 237 17.51 -3.57 19.25
N MET A 238 17.58 -2.68 20.25
CA MET A 238 16.89 -2.83 21.54
C MET A 238 17.15 -4.19 22.25
N GLY A 239 18.37 -4.72 22.13
CA GLY A 239 18.76 -6.00 22.73
C GLY A 239 18.25 -7.25 21.98
N GLN A 240 17.71 -7.08 20.76
CA GLN A 240 17.35 -8.17 19.87
C GLN A 240 18.30 -8.21 18.67
N THR A 241 18.68 -9.41 18.26
CA THR A 241 19.48 -9.63 17.06
C THR A 241 18.60 -9.49 15.82
N MET A 242 19.01 -8.60 14.91
CA MET A 242 18.34 -8.28 13.65
C MET A 242 19.18 -8.78 12.49
N TYR A 243 18.57 -9.57 11.62
CA TYR A 243 19.17 -9.98 10.36
C TYR A 243 19.13 -8.83 9.35
N THR A 244 20.29 -8.46 8.82
CA THR A 244 20.42 -7.31 7.91
C THR A 244 20.72 -7.77 6.50
N PHE A 245 20.01 -7.21 5.52
CA PHE A 245 20.18 -7.52 4.11
C PHE A 245 20.40 -6.23 3.33
N THR A 246 21.26 -6.27 2.30
CA THR A 246 21.38 -5.19 1.32
C THR A 246 20.98 -5.70 -0.03
N THR A 247 19.96 -5.04 -0.60
CA THR A 247 19.54 -5.25 -1.98
C THR A 247 20.15 -4.17 -2.86
N THR A 248 20.80 -4.58 -3.93
CA THR A 248 21.38 -3.72 -4.95
C THR A 248 20.69 -3.96 -6.28
N PHE A 249 20.47 -2.90 -7.04
CA PHE A 249 19.93 -2.96 -8.38
C PHE A 249 20.96 -2.44 -9.38
N ASP A 250 21.42 -3.28 -10.30
CA ASP A 250 22.38 -2.91 -11.34
C ASP A 250 21.67 -2.32 -12.57
N VAL A 251 21.37 -1.03 -12.48
CA VAL A 251 20.73 -0.26 -13.56
C VAL A 251 21.57 -0.28 -14.84
N LYS A 252 22.91 -0.26 -14.73
CA LYS A 252 23.81 -0.26 -15.90
C LYS A 252 23.80 -1.60 -16.60
N GLY A 253 23.80 -2.68 -15.82
CA GLY A 253 23.62 -4.04 -16.31
C GLY A 253 22.29 -4.21 -17.04
N LEU A 254 21.19 -3.71 -16.46
CA LEU A 254 19.86 -3.77 -17.07
C LEU A 254 19.81 -3.01 -18.40
N LEU A 255 20.28 -1.74 -18.43
CA LEU A 255 20.27 -0.93 -19.64
C LEU A 255 21.19 -1.47 -20.75
N ALA A 256 22.16 -2.31 -20.39
CA ALA A 256 23.04 -3.00 -21.33
C ALA A 256 22.51 -4.41 -21.72
N ASP A 257 21.39 -4.86 -21.15
CA ASP A 257 20.85 -6.19 -21.44
C ASP A 257 20.32 -6.27 -22.89
N PRO A 258 20.71 -7.29 -23.67
CA PRO A 258 20.28 -7.44 -25.06
C PRO A 258 18.77 -7.72 -25.22
N GLU A 259 18.08 -8.19 -24.19
CA GLU A 259 16.64 -8.48 -24.22
C GLU A 259 15.79 -7.24 -23.95
N LEU A 260 16.35 -6.22 -23.27
CA LEU A 260 15.64 -5.01 -22.88
C LEU A 260 15.02 -4.25 -24.07
N PRO A 261 15.73 -4.00 -25.19
CA PRO A 261 15.16 -3.27 -26.33
C PRO A 261 13.92 -3.95 -26.91
N GLY A 262 13.95 -5.28 -27.05
CA GLY A 262 12.83 -6.06 -27.58
C GLY A 262 11.64 -6.13 -26.62
N ILE A 263 11.87 -6.14 -25.30
CA ILE A 263 10.81 -6.08 -24.29
C ILE A 263 10.17 -4.69 -24.27
N VAL A 264 10.97 -3.62 -24.25
CA VAL A 264 10.48 -2.23 -24.27
C VAL A 264 9.69 -1.95 -25.55
N LEU A 265 10.16 -2.44 -26.71
CA LEU A 265 9.44 -2.27 -27.97
C LEU A 265 8.08 -2.97 -27.95
N ARG A 266 8.00 -4.20 -27.43
CA ARG A 266 6.73 -4.94 -27.30
C ARG A 266 5.76 -4.26 -26.33
N LEU A 267 6.26 -3.64 -25.26
CA LEU A 267 5.43 -2.82 -24.37
C LEU A 267 4.89 -1.59 -25.11
N LEU A 268 5.76 -0.83 -25.79
CA LEU A 268 5.37 0.41 -26.50
C LEU A 268 4.42 0.15 -27.68
N GLN A 269 4.52 -1.02 -28.31
CA GLN A 269 3.65 -1.46 -29.40
C GLN A 269 2.45 -2.29 -28.93
N ASN A 270 2.26 -2.44 -27.61
CA ASN A 270 1.12 -3.18 -27.09
C ASN A 270 -0.16 -2.38 -27.39
N PRO A 271 -1.18 -2.99 -28.03
CA PRO A 271 -2.42 -2.30 -28.39
C PRO A 271 -3.15 -1.70 -27.18
N ALA A 272 -2.95 -2.26 -25.97
CA ALA A 272 -3.49 -1.69 -24.74
C ALA A 272 -2.88 -0.31 -24.38
N MET A 273 -1.71 0.05 -24.91
CA MET A 273 -1.14 1.40 -24.73
C MET A 273 -1.95 2.49 -25.45
N ALA A 274 -2.57 2.15 -26.58
CA ALA A 274 -3.44 3.08 -27.31
C ALA A 274 -4.76 3.34 -26.56
N ALA A 275 -5.19 2.40 -25.71
CA ALA A 275 -6.37 2.57 -24.86
C ALA A 275 -6.13 3.49 -23.65
N LEU A 276 -4.86 3.76 -23.29
CA LEU A 276 -4.47 4.67 -22.21
C LEU A 276 -4.36 6.14 -22.65
N ASP A 277 -4.93 6.49 -23.81
CA ASP A 277 -4.88 7.83 -24.43
C ASP A 277 -3.45 8.35 -24.62
N MET A 278 -2.49 7.42 -24.73
CA MET A 278 -1.13 7.74 -25.11
C MET A 278 -1.10 7.94 -26.63
N ASP A 279 -0.42 8.99 -27.08
CA ASP A 279 -0.27 9.29 -28.50
C ASP A 279 0.65 8.22 -29.15
N THR A 280 0.05 7.12 -29.62
CA THR A 280 0.78 5.94 -30.12
C THR A 280 1.16 6.03 -31.59
N GLU A 281 0.67 7.03 -32.34
CA GLU A 281 0.97 7.18 -33.78
C GLU A 281 2.48 7.27 -34.05
N ASP A 282 3.22 7.94 -33.16
CA ASP A 282 4.69 8.02 -33.23
C ASP A 282 5.40 6.75 -32.73
N MET A 283 4.73 5.93 -31.91
CA MET A 283 5.31 4.72 -31.30
C MET A 283 5.20 3.48 -32.19
N GLU A 284 4.18 3.41 -33.06
CA GLU A 284 4.00 2.31 -34.02
C GLU A 284 5.18 2.17 -35.00
N ASN A 285 5.86 3.29 -35.29
CA ASN A 285 6.99 3.35 -36.22
C ASN A 285 8.35 3.11 -35.56
N LEU A 286 8.39 2.92 -34.23
CA LEU A 286 9.63 2.61 -33.52
C LEU A 286 10.14 1.22 -33.91
N ASN A 287 11.45 1.09 -34.06
CA ASN A 287 12.12 -0.19 -34.21
C ASN A 287 13.14 -0.42 -33.09
N GLU A 288 13.56 -1.68 -32.95
CA GLU A 288 14.47 -2.13 -31.90
C GLU A 288 15.80 -1.36 -31.89
N THR A 289 16.29 -0.94 -33.06
CA THR A 289 17.56 -0.19 -33.17
C THR A 289 17.42 1.22 -32.58
N GLN A 290 16.26 1.86 -32.76
CA GLN A 290 15.98 3.18 -32.17
C GLN A 290 15.84 3.09 -30.65
N VAL A 291 15.13 2.08 -30.14
CA VAL A 291 15.00 1.82 -28.69
C VAL A 291 16.38 1.53 -28.09
N GLN A 292 17.18 0.69 -28.73
CA GLN A 292 18.54 0.37 -28.30
C GLN A 292 19.42 1.63 -28.25
N PHE A 293 19.33 2.53 -29.23
CA PHE A 293 20.07 3.78 -29.23
C PHE A 293 19.70 4.68 -28.05
N VAL A 294 18.42 4.78 -27.71
CA VAL A 294 17.95 5.55 -26.54
C VAL A 294 18.46 4.93 -25.24
N LEU A 295 18.37 3.60 -25.08
CA LEU A 295 18.85 2.89 -23.90
C LEU A 295 20.37 3.02 -23.72
N MET A 296 21.15 2.92 -24.81
CA MET A 296 22.59 3.16 -24.78
C MET A 296 22.92 4.60 -24.37
N THR A 297 22.17 5.58 -24.88
CA THR A 297 22.35 6.99 -24.52
C THR A 297 22.03 7.21 -23.04
N ALA A 298 20.95 6.62 -22.53
CA ALA A 298 20.60 6.65 -21.12
C ALA A 298 21.71 6.02 -20.25
N ASN A 299 22.26 4.87 -20.65
CA ASN A 299 23.33 4.19 -19.92
C ASN A 299 24.60 5.06 -19.80
N LEU A 300 24.92 5.87 -20.83
CA LEU A 300 26.06 6.80 -20.80
C LEU A 300 25.86 7.99 -19.85
N LEU A 301 24.61 8.32 -19.50
CA LEU A 301 24.27 9.42 -18.60
C LEU A 301 24.25 9.00 -17.12
N ILE A 302 24.14 7.70 -16.84
CA ILE A 302 24.17 7.16 -15.49
C ILE A 302 25.62 7.05 -15.02
N LYS A 303 25.95 7.77 -13.94
CA LYS A 303 27.29 7.75 -13.32
C LYS A 303 27.48 6.54 -12.44
#